data_AF-A0A9W6HUC1-F1
#
_entry.id   AF-A0A9W6HUC1-F1
#
_cell.length_a   1.000
_cell.length_b   1.000
_cell.length_c   1.000
_cell.angle_alpha   90.00
_cell.angle_beta   90.00
_cell.angle_gamma   90.00
#
_symmetry.space_group_name_H-M   'P 1'
#
loop_
_entity.id
_entity.type
_entity.pdbx_description
1 polymer ?
#
loop_
_entity_poly.entity_id
_entity_poly.type
_entity_poly.pdbx_seq_one_letter_code
_entity_poly.pdbx_strand_id
1 'polypeptide(L)'
;MSFADLAPLADRAALYSALRQEALLDAIGGNAHRWDADLTAGTITFTPHATPEHPVVVGAHLIATIAPEPRTLRWAWAQPNGADATVATQLRDAGAAVQNVTLTTAEVPFPESIEGELDDWIAQAAHTVAGAAVELTGRAPYFSAPVEGGTRAVFLLDAPLPNLTVADALTALPRVIASVPLSDPRTALWNLARLAGWNLQWTDEAFTGAIISDATASATVRFDENARITGIEATV
;
A
#
# COMPACT_ATOMS: atom_id res chain seq x y z
N MET A 1 -6.56 -13.61 10.14
CA MET A 1 -6.43 -12.80 8.89
C MET A 1 -7.60 -11.82 8.76
N SER A 2 -7.38 -10.63 8.19
CA SER A 2 -8.43 -9.64 7.87
C SER A 2 -9.26 -10.09 6.64
N PHE A 3 -9.81 -9.15 5.83
CA PHE A 3 -10.54 -9.43 4.58
C PHE A 3 -9.74 -10.35 3.64
N ALA A 4 -9.98 -11.66 3.72
CA ALA A 4 -9.07 -12.68 3.22
C ALA A 4 -8.91 -12.68 1.70
N ASP A 5 -9.94 -12.26 0.96
CA ASP A 5 -9.90 -12.14 -0.49
C ASP A 5 -9.10 -10.92 -0.98
N LEU A 6 -8.83 -9.95 -0.10
CA LEU A 6 -7.95 -8.81 -0.37
C LEU A 6 -6.47 -9.10 -0.06
N ALA A 7 -6.19 -10.05 0.83
CA ALA A 7 -4.82 -10.35 1.25
C ALA A 7 -3.88 -10.70 0.08
N PRO A 8 -4.26 -11.53 -0.91
CA PRO A 8 -3.41 -11.80 -2.07
C PRO A 8 -3.15 -10.58 -2.97
N LEU A 9 -4.04 -9.57 -2.96
CA LEU A 9 -3.80 -8.30 -3.66
C LEU A 9 -2.78 -7.45 -2.89
N ALA A 10 -2.97 -7.35 -1.57
CA ALA A 10 -2.06 -6.61 -0.70
C ALA A 10 -0.64 -7.19 -0.69
N ASP A 11 -0.52 -8.52 -0.59
CA ASP A 11 0.77 -9.23 -0.59
C ASP A 11 1.57 -8.97 -1.88
N ARG A 12 0.89 -8.91 -3.03
CA ARG A 12 1.52 -8.57 -4.31
C ARG A 12 2.09 -7.15 -4.30
N ALA A 13 1.37 -6.19 -3.74
CA ALA A 13 1.83 -4.80 -3.67
C ALA A 13 2.73 -4.51 -2.46
N ALA A 14 3.06 -5.50 -1.63
CA ALA A 14 3.67 -5.28 -0.33
C ALA A 14 5.04 -4.58 -0.41
N LEU A 15 5.93 -5.04 -1.30
CA LEU A 15 7.25 -4.42 -1.49
C LEU A 15 7.15 -2.98 -2.01
N TYR A 16 6.33 -2.76 -3.05
CA TYR A 16 6.12 -1.43 -3.60
C TYR A 16 5.52 -0.49 -2.57
N SER A 17 4.47 -0.92 -1.88
CA SER A 17 3.84 -0.15 -0.81
C SER A 17 4.86 0.23 0.26
N ALA A 18 5.65 -0.71 0.77
CA ALA A 18 6.63 -0.43 1.82
C ALA A 18 7.68 0.59 1.38
N LEU A 19 8.24 0.47 0.17
CA LEU A 19 9.21 1.43 -0.37
C LEU A 19 8.59 2.84 -0.53
N ARG A 20 7.33 2.92 -0.97
CA ARG A 20 6.62 4.20 -1.09
C ARG A 20 6.24 4.80 0.28
N GLN A 21 5.95 3.96 1.28
CA GLN A 21 5.72 4.42 2.64
C GLN A 21 7.00 4.98 3.29
N GLU A 22 8.16 4.34 3.08
CA GLU A 22 9.43 4.89 3.55
C GLU A 22 9.71 6.26 2.91
N ALA A 23 9.54 6.39 1.59
CA ALA A 23 9.71 7.66 0.89
C ALA A 23 8.72 8.75 1.38
N LEU A 24 7.47 8.37 1.71
CA LEU A 24 6.52 9.29 2.32
C LEU A 24 7.00 9.75 3.70
N LEU A 25 7.41 8.81 4.55
CA LEU A 25 7.89 9.12 5.90
C LEU A 25 9.09 10.06 5.86
N ASP A 26 10.05 9.82 4.97
CA ASP A 26 11.18 10.72 4.78
C ASP A 26 10.73 12.12 4.34
N ALA A 27 9.77 12.20 3.40
CA ALA A 27 9.24 13.47 2.91
C ALA A 27 8.47 14.27 3.98
N ILE A 28 7.79 13.60 4.92
CA ILE A 28 7.03 14.25 6.00
C ILE A 28 7.81 14.39 7.31
N GLY A 29 9.13 14.17 7.30
CA GLY A 29 9.98 14.34 8.48
C GLY A 29 9.84 13.25 9.55
N GLY A 30 9.37 12.06 9.16
CA GLY A 30 9.27 10.85 9.97
C GLY A 30 7.90 10.59 10.60
N ASN A 31 7.86 9.66 11.55
CA ASN A 31 6.62 9.16 12.16
C ASN A 31 5.95 10.16 13.13
N ALA A 32 6.67 11.15 13.61
CA ALA A 32 6.16 12.12 14.59
C ALA A 32 5.56 13.34 13.88
N HIS A 33 4.29 13.22 13.49
CA HIS A 33 3.55 14.29 12.84
C HIS A 33 2.10 14.33 13.32
N ARG A 34 1.53 15.53 13.30
CA ARG A 34 0.08 15.75 13.29
C ARG A 34 -0.40 15.60 11.84
N TRP A 35 -1.64 15.18 11.66
CA TRP A 35 -2.28 15.20 10.35
C TRP A 35 -3.64 15.91 10.43
N ASP A 36 -4.05 16.53 9.34
CA ASP A 36 -5.35 17.17 9.15
C ASP A 36 -5.88 16.83 7.75
N ALA A 37 -7.18 16.57 7.62
CA ALA A 37 -7.81 16.29 6.33
C ALA A 37 -8.79 17.40 5.96
N ASP A 38 -8.67 17.91 4.73
CA ASP A 38 -9.70 18.71 4.08
C ASP A 38 -10.34 17.85 2.99
N LEU A 39 -11.49 17.26 3.31
CA LEU A 39 -12.23 16.38 2.40
C LEU A 39 -12.90 17.14 1.25
N THR A 40 -13.08 18.46 1.39
CA THR A 40 -13.64 19.29 0.31
C THR A 40 -12.55 19.60 -0.71
N ALA A 41 -11.34 19.93 -0.24
CA ALA A 41 -10.18 20.13 -1.11
C ALA A 41 -9.56 18.81 -1.59
N GLY A 42 -9.89 17.68 -0.96
CA GLY A 42 -9.29 16.38 -1.28
C GLY A 42 -7.82 16.32 -0.90
N THR A 43 -7.46 16.85 0.28
CA THR A 43 -6.05 16.94 0.72
C THR A 43 -5.85 16.47 2.15
N ILE A 44 -4.66 15.96 2.43
CA ILE A 44 -4.15 15.75 3.79
C ILE A 44 -2.92 16.63 3.99
N THR A 45 -2.88 17.29 5.15
CA THR A 45 -1.72 18.06 5.61
C THR A 45 -1.02 17.28 6.71
N PHE A 46 0.25 16.97 6.51
CA PHE A 46 1.13 16.43 7.53
C PHE A 46 1.95 17.57 8.13
N THR A 47 1.89 17.73 9.45
CA THR A 47 2.65 18.74 10.20
C THR A 47 3.69 18.03 11.06
N PRO A 48 4.97 18.00 10.66
CA PRO A 48 6.02 17.35 11.44
C PRO A 48 6.19 18.04 12.79
N HIS A 49 6.35 17.28 13.89
CA HIS A 49 6.52 17.88 15.21
C HIS A 49 7.83 18.66 15.37
N ALA A 50 8.89 18.23 14.67
CA ALA A 50 10.20 18.87 14.73
C ALA A 50 10.26 20.21 13.98
N THR A 51 9.43 20.38 12.94
CA THR A 51 9.39 21.54 12.05
C THR A 51 7.94 21.90 11.69
N PRO A 52 7.12 22.31 12.68
CA PRO A 52 5.69 22.55 12.48
C PRO A 52 5.38 23.69 11.49
N GLU A 53 6.34 24.57 11.24
CA GLU A 53 6.25 25.67 10.26
C GLU A 53 6.39 25.22 8.80
N HIS A 54 6.75 23.95 8.55
CA HIS A 54 6.91 23.37 7.21
C HIS A 54 5.94 22.19 6.99
N PRO A 55 4.62 22.43 6.96
CA PRO A 55 3.66 21.37 6.70
C PRO A 55 3.77 20.87 5.25
N VAL A 56 3.51 19.57 5.07
CA VAL A 56 3.46 18.92 3.75
C VAL A 56 2.01 18.64 3.41
N VAL A 57 1.52 19.27 2.34
CA VAL A 57 0.15 19.07 1.84
C VAL A 57 0.20 18.13 0.64
N VAL A 58 -0.63 17.09 0.66
CA VAL A 58 -0.74 16.10 -0.42
C VAL A 58 -2.18 15.93 -0.86
N GLY A 59 -2.40 15.61 -2.13
CA GLY A 59 -3.70 15.15 -2.59
C GLY A 59 -4.07 13.82 -1.92
N ALA A 60 -5.33 13.64 -1.56
CA ALA A 60 -5.81 12.49 -0.81
C ALA A 60 -7.16 12.01 -1.33
N HIS A 61 -7.21 10.72 -1.65
CA HIS A 61 -8.39 10.04 -2.16
C HIS A 61 -8.90 9.08 -1.10
N LEU A 62 -10.01 9.42 -0.45
CA LEU A 62 -10.65 8.50 0.48
C LEU A 62 -11.13 7.27 -0.29
N ILE A 63 -10.67 6.07 0.11
CA ILE A 63 -11.09 4.82 -0.53
C ILE A 63 -12.02 4.00 0.36
N ALA A 64 -11.81 4.00 1.68
CA ALA A 64 -12.64 3.24 2.61
C ALA A 64 -12.59 3.82 4.03
N THR A 65 -13.59 3.47 4.82
CA THR A 65 -13.60 3.63 6.28
C THR A 65 -13.84 2.28 6.94
N ILE A 66 -13.10 1.98 8.00
CA ILE A 66 -13.21 0.73 8.77
C ILE A 66 -13.54 1.12 10.20
N ALA A 67 -14.72 0.76 10.67
CA ALA A 67 -15.25 1.24 11.95
C ALA A 67 -15.56 0.10 12.92
N PRO A 68 -15.18 0.21 14.22
CA PRO A 68 -15.51 -0.80 15.23
C PRO A 68 -17.02 -0.88 15.48
N GLU A 69 -17.76 0.19 15.22
CA GLU A 69 -19.22 0.23 15.22
C GLU A 69 -19.67 0.87 13.90
N PRO A 70 -20.42 0.16 13.02
CA PRO A 70 -21.14 -1.10 13.25
C PRO A 70 -20.34 -2.39 12.95
N ARG A 71 -19.00 -2.39 13.02
CA ARG A 71 -18.13 -3.51 12.60
C ARG A 71 -18.14 -3.76 11.10
N THR A 72 -17.93 -2.69 10.33
CA THR A 72 -17.94 -2.77 8.87
C THR A 72 -16.79 -2.02 8.25
N LEU A 73 -16.34 -2.52 7.11
CA LEU A 73 -15.63 -1.75 6.11
C LEU A 73 -16.68 -1.16 5.17
N ARG A 74 -16.65 0.15 4.97
CA ARG A 74 -17.50 0.84 4.00
C ARG A 74 -16.62 1.53 2.97
N TRP A 75 -16.87 1.24 1.70
CA TRP A 75 -16.13 1.88 0.62
C TRP A 75 -16.63 3.31 0.37
N ALA A 76 -15.70 4.20 0.00
CA ALA A 76 -16.02 5.60 -0.27
C ALA A 76 -16.96 5.78 -1.47
N TRP A 77 -16.89 4.92 -2.48
CA TRP A 77 -17.82 4.95 -3.63
C TRP A 77 -19.28 4.67 -3.24
N ALA A 78 -19.53 4.10 -2.06
CA ALA A 78 -20.86 3.83 -1.52
C ALA A 78 -21.33 4.91 -0.54
N GLN A 79 -20.51 5.92 -0.23
CA GLN A 79 -20.88 6.96 0.72
C GLN A 79 -21.78 8.02 0.04
N PRO A 80 -22.90 8.42 0.68
CA PRO A 80 -23.87 9.31 0.04
C PRO A 80 -23.40 10.76 -0.14
N ASN A 81 -22.26 11.19 0.43
CA ASN A 81 -21.92 12.61 0.57
C ASN A 81 -20.47 12.95 0.14
N GLY A 82 -20.33 13.81 -0.87
CA GLY A 82 -19.48 15.01 -0.81
C GLY A 82 -18.00 14.97 -1.21
N ALA A 83 -17.31 13.83 -1.16
CA ALA A 83 -15.91 13.74 -1.60
C ALA A 83 -15.80 13.22 -3.05
N ASP A 84 -14.75 13.61 -3.76
CA ASP A 84 -14.44 13.00 -5.07
C ASP A 84 -14.21 11.50 -4.90
N ALA A 85 -15.18 10.71 -5.34
CA ALA A 85 -15.16 9.25 -5.26
C ALA A 85 -14.57 8.59 -6.52
N THR A 86 -13.90 9.35 -7.40
CA THR A 86 -13.38 8.84 -8.68
C THR A 86 -12.44 7.67 -8.48
N VAL A 87 -11.44 7.79 -7.59
CA VAL A 87 -10.48 6.71 -7.32
C VAL A 87 -11.15 5.50 -6.65
N ALA A 88 -12.09 5.73 -5.73
CA ALA A 88 -12.86 4.65 -5.11
C ALA A 88 -13.75 3.92 -6.15
N THR A 89 -14.31 4.64 -7.11
CA THR A 89 -15.10 4.06 -8.21
C THR A 89 -14.23 3.23 -9.15
N GLN A 90 -13.04 3.74 -9.51
CA GLN A 90 -12.05 2.97 -10.26
C GLN A 90 -11.66 1.68 -9.55
N LEU A 91 -11.51 1.73 -8.23
CA LEU A 91 -11.21 0.55 -7.41
C LEU A 91 -12.34 -0.49 -7.46
N ARG A 92 -13.60 -0.05 -7.38
CA ARG A 92 -14.78 -0.94 -7.54
C ARG A 92 -14.79 -1.59 -8.92
N ASP A 93 -14.57 -0.80 -9.98
CA ASP A 93 -14.62 -1.28 -11.35
C ASP A 93 -13.46 -2.26 -11.64
N ALA A 94 -12.27 -2.00 -11.11
CA ALA A 94 -11.14 -2.93 -11.14
C ALA A 94 -11.45 -4.22 -10.36
N GLY A 95 -12.09 -4.11 -9.19
CA GLY A 95 -12.58 -5.24 -8.40
C GLY A 95 -13.57 -6.12 -9.15
N ALA A 96 -14.49 -5.51 -9.91
CA ALA A 96 -15.44 -6.22 -10.77
C ALA A 96 -14.72 -6.98 -11.89
N ALA A 97 -13.68 -6.39 -12.49
CA ALA A 97 -12.89 -7.05 -13.54
C ALA A 97 -12.16 -8.31 -13.06
N VAL A 98 -11.76 -8.35 -11.79
CA VAL A 98 -11.12 -9.53 -11.15
C VAL A 98 -12.10 -10.37 -10.31
N GLN A 99 -13.41 -10.09 -10.40
CA GLN A 99 -14.48 -10.79 -9.69
C GLN A 99 -14.28 -10.84 -8.16
N ASN A 100 -13.69 -9.81 -7.57
CA ASN A 100 -13.52 -9.72 -6.13
C ASN A 100 -14.79 -9.14 -5.47
N VAL A 101 -15.42 -9.92 -4.60
CA VAL A 101 -16.70 -9.57 -3.98
C VAL A 101 -16.54 -8.45 -2.95
N THR A 102 -15.46 -8.47 -2.14
CA THR A 102 -15.22 -7.43 -1.14
C THR A 102 -15.12 -6.04 -1.77
N LEU A 103 -14.44 -5.90 -2.91
CA LEU A 103 -14.29 -4.62 -3.62
C LEU A 103 -15.58 -4.09 -4.26
N THR A 104 -16.57 -4.96 -4.50
CA THR A 104 -17.83 -4.62 -5.17
C THR A 104 -19.02 -4.55 -4.20
N THR A 105 -18.81 -4.90 -2.94
CA THR A 105 -19.81 -4.86 -1.88
C THR A 105 -19.68 -3.56 -1.09
N ALA A 106 -20.71 -2.70 -1.14
CA ALA A 106 -20.70 -1.34 -0.58
C ALA A 106 -20.25 -1.26 0.89
N GLU A 107 -20.76 -2.20 1.69
CA GLU A 107 -20.45 -2.33 3.10
C GLU A 107 -20.20 -3.79 3.41
N VAL A 108 -18.98 -4.09 3.84
CA VAL A 108 -18.49 -5.44 4.10
C VAL A 108 -18.45 -5.64 5.62
N PRO A 109 -19.22 -6.59 6.17
CA PRO A 109 -19.16 -6.88 7.58
C PRO A 109 -17.78 -7.44 7.97
N PHE A 110 -17.37 -7.17 9.21
CA PHE A 110 -16.22 -7.86 9.79
C PHE A 110 -16.51 -9.36 9.85
N PRO A 111 -15.47 -10.22 9.84
CA PRO A 111 -15.64 -11.63 10.10
C PRO A 111 -16.24 -11.85 11.50
N GLU A 112 -16.97 -12.97 11.67
CA GLU A 112 -17.61 -13.33 12.94
C GLU A 112 -16.59 -13.42 14.08
N SER A 113 -15.40 -13.94 13.79
CA SER A 113 -14.27 -14.01 14.71
C SER A 113 -13.10 -13.19 14.19
N ILE A 114 -12.51 -12.40 15.08
CA ILE A 114 -11.22 -11.73 14.86
C ILE A 114 -10.19 -12.29 15.82
N GLU A 115 -8.93 -12.27 15.41
CA GLU A 115 -7.79 -12.64 16.24
C GLU A 115 -7.13 -11.38 16.80
N GLY A 116 -6.83 -11.38 18.10
CA GLY A 116 -6.21 -10.23 18.77
C GLY A 116 -7.19 -9.13 19.16
N GLU A 117 -6.64 -7.98 19.55
CA GLU A 117 -7.42 -6.79 19.94
C GLU A 117 -8.08 -6.14 18.73
N LEU A 118 -9.29 -5.60 18.91
CA LEU A 118 -10.10 -5.04 17.82
C LEU A 118 -9.38 -3.88 17.12
N ASP A 119 -8.73 -3.00 17.86
CA ASP A 119 -8.04 -1.83 17.30
C ASP A 119 -6.84 -2.24 16.44
N ASP A 120 -6.07 -3.24 16.90
CA ASP A 120 -4.95 -3.81 16.13
C ASP A 120 -5.47 -4.50 14.87
N TRP A 121 -6.57 -5.24 14.97
CA TRP A 121 -7.20 -5.89 13.83
C TRP A 121 -7.68 -4.87 12.79
N ILE A 122 -8.35 -3.79 13.22
CA ILE A 122 -8.79 -2.69 12.33
C ILE A 122 -7.58 -2.02 11.69
N ALA A 123 -6.50 -1.84 12.45
CA ALA A 123 -5.27 -1.29 11.94
C ALA A 123 -4.68 -2.15 10.80
N GLN A 124 -4.58 -3.46 11.01
CA GLN A 124 -4.10 -4.39 9.98
C GLN A 124 -5.04 -4.50 8.79
N ALA A 125 -6.36 -4.48 9.03
CA ALA A 125 -7.36 -4.47 7.97
C ALA A 125 -7.21 -3.24 7.06
N ALA A 126 -6.92 -2.06 7.63
CA ALA A 126 -6.66 -0.85 6.85
C ALA A 126 -5.43 -0.99 5.93
N HIS A 127 -4.34 -1.60 6.42
CA HIS A 127 -3.16 -1.88 5.60
C HIS A 127 -3.45 -2.90 4.48
N THR A 128 -4.26 -3.92 4.76
CA THR A 128 -4.70 -4.90 3.75
C THR A 128 -5.51 -4.23 2.63
N VAL A 129 -6.48 -3.40 3.02
CA VAL A 129 -7.36 -2.66 2.10
C VAL A 129 -6.55 -1.69 1.25
N ALA A 130 -5.63 -0.95 1.88
CA ALA A 130 -4.78 -0.02 1.17
C ALA A 130 -3.82 -0.73 0.20
N GLY A 131 -3.19 -1.83 0.62
CA GLY A 131 -2.32 -2.63 -0.25
C GLY A 131 -3.06 -3.19 -1.47
N ALA A 132 -4.30 -3.67 -1.28
CA ALA A 132 -5.14 -4.11 -2.39
C ALA A 132 -5.48 -2.96 -3.36
N ALA A 133 -5.73 -1.76 -2.82
CA ALA A 133 -5.97 -0.58 -3.63
C ALA A 133 -4.72 -0.13 -4.41
N VAL A 134 -3.53 -0.19 -3.79
CA VAL A 134 -2.25 0.06 -4.46
C VAL A 134 -2.05 -0.91 -5.62
N GLU A 135 -2.31 -2.20 -5.42
CA GLU A 135 -2.15 -3.22 -6.46
C GLU A 135 -2.98 -2.92 -7.72
N LEU A 136 -4.24 -2.54 -7.50
CA LEU A 136 -5.21 -2.35 -8.57
C LEU A 136 -5.11 -0.98 -9.25
N THR A 137 -4.70 0.05 -8.52
CA THR A 137 -4.66 1.43 -9.04
C THR A 137 -3.25 1.89 -9.42
N GLY A 138 -2.22 1.22 -8.90
CA GLY A 138 -0.83 1.66 -8.98
C GLY A 138 -0.52 2.96 -8.21
N ARG A 139 -1.49 3.50 -7.46
CA ARG A 139 -1.30 4.71 -6.66
C ARG A 139 -0.72 4.35 -5.31
N ALA A 140 0.38 5.01 -4.96
CA ALA A 140 1.02 4.92 -3.66
C ALA A 140 1.78 6.23 -3.41
N PRO A 141 1.99 6.64 -2.15
CA PRO A 141 1.73 5.91 -0.91
C PRO A 141 0.25 5.96 -0.48
N TYR A 142 -0.07 5.27 0.60
CA TYR A 142 -1.39 5.34 1.23
C TYR A 142 -1.28 5.86 2.67
N PHE A 143 -2.38 6.30 3.26
CA PHE A 143 -2.41 6.68 4.67
C PHE A 143 -3.63 6.08 5.36
N SER A 144 -3.39 5.43 6.50
CA SER A 144 -4.44 4.91 7.37
C SER A 144 -4.63 5.86 8.55
N ALA A 145 -5.51 6.83 8.38
CA ALA A 145 -5.76 7.89 9.35
C ALA A 145 -6.61 7.36 10.53
N PRO A 146 -6.11 7.40 11.78
CA PRO A 146 -6.92 7.07 12.94
C PRO A 146 -7.89 8.20 13.26
N VAL A 147 -9.19 7.92 13.22
CA VAL A 147 -10.26 8.88 13.54
C VAL A 147 -10.79 8.58 14.95
N GLU A 148 -11.57 9.50 15.52
CA GLU A 148 -12.23 9.29 16.81
C GLU A 148 -13.07 8.00 16.82
N GLY A 149 -13.14 7.34 17.98
CA GLY A 149 -13.93 6.13 18.16
C GLY A 149 -13.35 4.87 17.51
N GLY A 150 -12.03 4.81 17.26
CA GLY A 150 -11.34 3.63 16.72
C GLY A 150 -11.54 3.39 15.23
N THR A 151 -12.24 4.29 14.53
CA THR A 151 -12.41 4.22 13.08
C THR A 151 -11.10 4.52 12.38
N ARG A 152 -10.80 3.83 11.29
CA ARG A 152 -9.72 4.18 10.36
C ARG A 152 -10.26 4.61 9.02
N ALA A 153 -9.87 5.80 8.57
CA ALA A 153 -10.09 6.27 7.21
C ALA A 153 -8.85 5.95 6.36
N VAL A 154 -9.06 5.31 5.22
CA VAL A 154 -7.98 4.84 4.34
C VAL A 154 -7.93 5.73 3.10
N PHE A 155 -6.77 6.32 2.85
CA PHE A 155 -6.53 7.22 1.73
C PHE A 155 -5.43 6.68 0.81
N LEU A 156 -5.62 6.82 -0.51
CA LEU A 156 -4.52 6.83 -1.47
C LEU A 156 -4.03 8.26 -1.65
N LEU A 157 -2.72 8.48 -1.65
CA LEU A 157 -2.14 9.81 -1.67
C LEU A 157 -1.49 10.11 -3.02
N ASP A 158 -1.72 11.32 -3.51
CA ASP A 158 -0.96 11.93 -4.60
C ASP A 158 0.17 12.76 -3.99
N ALA A 159 1.07 12.08 -3.26
CA ALA A 159 2.25 12.71 -2.68
C ALA A 159 3.29 13.01 -3.77
N PRO A 160 3.91 14.20 -3.78
CA PRO A 160 4.88 14.62 -4.81
C PRO A 160 6.25 13.96 -4.59
N LEU A 161 6.28 12.64 -4.51
CA LEU A 161 7.47 11.85 -4.31
C LEU A 161 8.18 11.57 -5.64
N PRO A 162 9.52 11.54 -5.68
CA PRO A 162 10.26 11.08 -6.86
C PRO A 162 9.79 9.70 -7.33
N ASN A 163 9.98 9.41 -8.61
CA ASN A 163 9.76 8.06 -9.13
C ASN A 163 10.70 7.09 -8.40
N LEU A 164 10.18 5.92 -8.05
CA LEU A 164 10.96 4.88 -7.37
C LEU A 164 11.93 4.25 -8.38
N THR A 165 13.23 4.45 -8.19
CA THR A 165 14.26 3.88 -9.06
C THR A 165 14.79 2.56 -8.49
N VAL A 166 15.42 1.75 -9.35
CA VAL A 166 16.09 0.52 -8.92
C VAL A 166 17.21 0.87 -7.92
N ALA A 167 17.97 1.93 -8.14
CA ALA A 167 19.03 2.37 -7.22
C ALA A 167 18.49 2.71 -5.81
N ASP A 168 17.37 3.44 -5.74
CA ASP A 168 16.71 3.76 -4.46
C ASP A 168 16.24 2.49 -3.75
N ALA A 169 15.61 1.58 -4.51
CA ALA A 169 15.10 0.34 -3.97
C ALA A 169 16.21 -0.58 -3.46
N LEU A 170 17.35 -0.69 -4.14
CA LEU A 170 18.47 -1.51 -3.68
C LEU A 170 19.03 -1.04 -2.33
N THR A 171 18.91 0.26 -2.04
CA THR A 171 19.31 0.82 -0.74
C THR A 171 18.37 0.37 0.40
N ALA A 172 17.07 0.28 0.12
CA ALA A 172 16.04 0.02 1.13
C ALA A 172 15.58 -1.45 1.22
N LEU A 173 15.67 -2.22 0.13
CA LEU A 173 15.10 -3.56 -0.01
C LEU A 173 15.53 -4.55 1.08
N PRO A 174 16.81 -4.64 1.50
CA PRO A 174 17.20 -5.56 2.57
C PRO A 174 16.45 -5.30 3.88
N ARG A 175 16.24 -4.03 4.23
CA ARG A 175 15.46 -3.64 5.41
C ARG A 175 13.98 -3.94 5.21
N VAL A 176 13.42 -3.61 4.05
CA VAL A 176 12.00 -3.83 3.72
C VAL A 176 11.65 -5.32 3.73
N ILE A 177 12.49 -6.17 3.14
CA ILE A 177 12.27 -7.63 3.12
C ILE A 177 12.30 -8.21 4.55
N ALA A 178 13.12 -7.65 5.43
CA ALA A 178 13.17 -8.08 6.82
C ALA A 178 11.95 -7.63 7.65
N SER A 179 11.24 -6.57 7.22
CA SER A 179 10.12 -5.99 7.98
C SER A 179 8.73 -6.35 7.44
N VAL A 180 8.63 -6.78 6.19
CA VAL A 180 7.35 -7.10 5.54
C VAL A 180 7.18 -8.61 5.40
N PRO A 181 6.11 -9.20 5.95
CA PRO A 181 5.81 -10.60 5.69
C PRO A 181 5.40 -10.77 4.23
N LEU A 182 6.13 -11.61 3.49
CA LEU A 182 5.86 -11.92 2.09
C LEU A 182 5.45 -13.38 1.95
N SER A 183 4.17 -13.61 1.66
CA SER A 183 3.65 -14.95 1.37
C SER A 183 4.18 -15.52 0.06
N ASP A 184 4.41 -14.63 -0.93
CA ASP A 184 4.99 -14.95 -2.23
C ASP A 184 5.97 -13.84 -2.66
N PRO A 185 7.26 -13.95 -2.27
CA PRO A 185 8.27 -12.95 -2.61
C PRO A 185 8.53 -12.79 -4.10
N ARG A 186 8.32 -13.85 -4.91
CA ARG A 186 8.54 -13.80 -6.36
C ARG A 186 7.48 -12.94 -7.02
N THR A 187 6.22 -13.17 -6.70
CA THR A 187 5.11 -12.36 -7.23
C THR A 187 5.19 -10.92 -6.70
N ALA A 188 5.57 -10.73 -5.43
CA ALA A 188 5.78 -9.38 -4.88
C ALA A 188 6.90 -8.61 -5.58
N LEU A 189 8.03 -9.26 -5.91
CA LEU A 189 9.11 -8.64 -6.67
C LEU A 189 8.67 -8.32 -8.10
N TRP A 190 7.99 -9.26 -8.76
CA TRP A 190 7.45 -9.03 -10.10
C TRP A 190 6.54 -7.81 -10.15
N ASN A 191 5.67 -7.74 -9.17
CA ASN A 191 4.70 -6.67 -9.09
C ASN A 191 5.32 -5.33 -8.67
N LEU A 192 6.36 -5.34 -7.84
CA LEU A 192 7.19 -4.16 -7.58
C LEU A 192 7.74 -3.59 -8.90
N ALA A 193 8.38 -4.42 -9.72
CA ALA A 193 8.92 -3.97 -11.01
C ALA A 193 7.82 -3.42 -11.93
N ARG A 194 6.67 -4.10 -12.02
CA ARG A 194 5.51 -3.63 -12.79
C ARG A 194 5.02 -2.27 -12.33
N LEU A 195 4.81 -2.09 -11.02
CA LEU A 195 4.26 -0.85 -10.45
C LEU A 195 5.25 0.31 -10.50
N ALA A 196 6.56 0.04 -10.42
CA ALA A 196 7.61 1.04 -10.54
C ALA A 196 8.02 1.33 -12.01
N GLY A 197 7.50 0.56 -12.98
CA GLY A 197 7.84 0.71 -14.40
C GLY A 197 9.24 0.22 -14.76
N TRP A 198 9.79 -0.73 -14.01
CA TRP A 198 11.09 -1.33 -14.27
C TRP A 198 10.98 -2.50 -15.23
N ASN A 199 12.11 -2.83 -15.85
CA ASN A 199 12.26 -4.10 -16.55
C ASN A 199 12.52 -5.22 -15.53
N LEU A 200 11.90 -6.38 -15.74
CA LEU A 200 12.20 -7.60 -15.00
C LEU A 200 12.32 -8.79 -15.93
N GLN A 201 13.39 -9.55 -15.74
CA GLN A 201 13.64 -10.80 -16.46
C GLN A 201 13.97 -11.91 -15.48
N TRP A 202 13.24 -13.02 -15.54
CA TRP A 202 13.60 -14.22 -14.80
C TRP A 202 14.86 -14.85 -15.40
N THR A 203 15.75 -15.38 -14.55
CA THR A 203 17.02 -15.99 -14.99
C THR A 203 16.83 -17.38 -15.60
N ASP A 204 15.71 -18.03 -15.28
CA ASP A 204 15.39 -19.40 -15.68
C ASP A 204 13.88 -19.67 -15.54
N GLU A 205 13.43 -20.78 -16.10
CA GLU A 205 12.02 -21.23 -16.06
C GLU A 205 11.57 -21.69 -14.65
N ALA A 206 12.52 -21.97 -13.76
CA ALA A 206 12.24 -22.34 -12.37
C ALA A 206 12.12 -21.12 -11.44
N PHE A 207 12.29 -19.91 -11.98
CA PHE A 207 12.22 -18.64 -11.25
C PHE A 207 13.20 -18.58 -10.06
N THR A 208 14.39 -19.15 -10.22
CA THR A 208 15.42 -19.16 -9.14
C THR A 208 16.12 -17.81 -8.98
N GLY A 209 16.03 -16.94 -9.97
CA GLY A 209 16.50 -15.56 -9.90
C GLY A 209 15.74 -14.63 -10.83
N ALA A 210 15.81 -13.32 -10.54
CA ALA A 210 15.26 -12.25 -11.35
C ALA A 210 16.26 -11.11 -11.49
N ILE A 211 16.41 -10.58 -12.70
CA ILE A 211 17.15 -9.35 -12.96
C ILE A 211 16.13 -8.22 -13.04
N ILE A 212 16.26 -7.22 -12.17
CA ILE A 212 15.51 -5.95 -12.23
C ILE A 212 16.41 -4.85 -12.75
N SER A 213 15.89 -3.99 -13.62
CA SER A 213 16.67 -2.86 -14.17
C SER A 213 15.83 -1.67 -14.58
N ASP A 214 16.43 -0.49 -14.47
CA ASP A 214 15.97 0.77 -15.03
C ASP A 214 17.16 1.60 -15.56
N ALA A 215 16.97 2.89 -15.80
CA ALA A 215 18.05 3.77 -16.27
C ALA A 215 19.12 4.08 -15.20
N THR A 216 18.87 3.77 -13.93
CA THR A 216 19.73 4.10 -12.79
C THR A 216 20.61 2.94 -12.35
N ALA A 217 20.10 1.71 -12.40
CA ALA A 217 20.81 0.53 -11.93
C ALA A 217 20.21 -0.77 -12.50
N SER A 218 20.97 -1.86 -12.33
CA SER A 218 20.52 -3.23 -12.54
C SER A 218 20.90 -4.08 -11.34
N ALA A 219 20.09 -5.07 -10.99
CA ALA A 219 20.41 -6.02 -9.93
C ALA A 219 19.82 -7.40 -10.17
N THR A 220 20.53 -8.41 -9.68
CA THR A 220 20.05 -9.80 -9.64
C THR A 220 19.54 -10.12 -8.24
N VAL A 221 18.28 -10.52 -8.14
CA VAL A 221 17.65 -11.07 -6.94
C VAL A 221 17.63 -12.59 -7.05
N ARG A 222 18.08 -13.30 -6.02
CA ARG A 222 18.07 -14.77 -5.96
C ARG A 222 17.04 -15.29 -4.97
N PHE A 223 16.47 -16.45 -5.28
CA PHE A 223 15.48 -17.13 -4.46
C PHE A 223 15.96 -18.53 -4.05
N ASP A 224 15.57 -19.00 -2.86
CA ASP A 224 15.72 -20.40 -2.47
C ASP A 224 14.61 -21.29 -3.05
N GLU A 225 14.67 -22.59 -2.75
CA GLU A 225 13.65 -23.58 -3.14
C GLU A 225 12.26 -23.30 -2.55
N ASN A 226 12.18 -22.51 -1.48
CA ASN A 226 10.93 -22.09 -0.85
C ASN A 226 10.49 -20.69 -1.32
N ALA A 227 11.06 -20.19 -2.42
CA ALA A 227 10.79 -18.89 -3.01
C ALA A 227 11.11 -17.67 -2.13
N ARG A 228 11.97 -17.83 -1.11
CA ARG A 228 12.45 -16.73 -0.26
C ARG A 228 13.63 -16.04 -0.90
N ILE A 229 13.70 -14.72 -0.76
CA ILE A 229 14.84 -13.93 -1.26
C ILE A 229 16.07 -14.25 -0.42
N THR A 230 17.14 -14.73 -1.06
CA THR A 230 18.40 -15.11 -0.41
C THR A 230 19.55 -14.15 -0.68
N GLY A 231 19.45 -13.34 -1.73
CA GLY A 231 20.49 -12.38 -2.08
C GLY A 231 20.01 -11.35 -3.10
N ILE A 232 20.61 -10.17 -3.03
CA ILE A 232 20.42 -9.08 -3.98
C ILE A 232 21.82 -8.57 -4.33
N GLU A 233 22.18 -8.67 -5.61
CA GLU A 233 23.49 -8.26 -6.11
C GLU A 233 23.32 -7.19 -7.18
N ALA A 234 23.78 -5.96 -6.87
CA ALA A 234 23.83 -4.89 -7.85
C ALA A 234 24.84 -5.22 -8.94
N THR A 235 24.47 -4.97 -10.19
CA THR A 235 25.37 -5.09 -11.35
C THR A 235 25.74 -3.68 -11.80
N VAL A 236 27.05 -3.40 -11.81
CA VAL A 236 27.63 -2.15 -12.32
C VAL A 236 27.88 -2.26 -13.81
#